data_AF-A0A2L2Z7R7-F1
#
_entry.id   AF-A0A2L2Z7R7-F1
#
_cell.length_a   1.000
_cell.length_b   1.000
_cell.length_c   1.000
_cell.angle_alpha   90.00
_cell.angle_beta   90.00
_cell.angle_gamma   90.00
#
_symmetry.space_group_name_H-M   'P 1'
#
loop_
_entity.id
_entity.type
_entity.pdbx_description
1 polymer ?
#
loop_
_entity_poly.entity_id
_entity_poly.type
_entity_poly.pdbx_seq_one_letter_code
_entity_poly.pdbx_strand_id
1 'polypeptide(L)'
;FNTFFSETGSGKHVPLAVYVDFDPTEVDEERTGTYRHLFHPDQLISGKEDAAFIFARGLFTIGIEIVDLVLDRISKLADQCSGLLGFLIFHSFGVVTGSGFTSLL
;
A
#
# COMPACT_ATOMS: atom_id res chain seq x y z
N PHE A 1 19.53 -5.71 5.63
CA PHE A 1 18.20 -6.12 6.13
C PHE A 1 17.36 -4.90 6.51
N ASN A 2 17.85 -4.06 7.41
CA ASN A 2 17.10 -2.92 7.97
C ASN A 2 16.63 -1.86 6.96
N THR A 3 17.17 -1.85 5.74
CA THR A 3 16.71 -0.95 4.66
C THR A 3 15.28 -1.26 4.20
N PHE A 4 14.89 -2.54 4.17
CA PHE A 4 13.58 -2.98 3.66
C PHE A 4 12.67 -3.56 4.76
N PHE A 5 13.21 -3.78 5.96
CA PHE A 5 12.49 -4.41 7.06
C PHE A 5 12.72 -3.65 8.36
N SER A 6 11.67 -3.49 9.15
CA SER A 6 11.77 -3.13 10.56
C SER A 6 11.81 -4.39 11.43
N GLU A 7 12.59 -4.35 12.50
CA GLU A 7 12.65 -5.44 13.48
C GLU A 7 11.81 -5.09 14.70
N THR A 8 10.91 -5.98 15.07
CA THR A 8 10.10 -5.86 16.29
C THR A 8 10.89 -6.38 17.50
N GLY A 9 10.49 -5.98 18.71
CA GLY A 9 11.14 -6.46 19.95
C GLY A 9 11.09 -7.98 20.16
N SER A 10 10.26 -8.71 19.41
CA SER A 10 10.23 -10.18 19.42
C SER A 10 11.12 -10.83 18.36
N GLY A 11 11.99 -10.07 17.67
CA GLY A 11 12.88 -10.56 16.61
C GLY A 11 12.19 -10.82 15.25
N LYS A 12 10.91 -10.45 15.12
CA LYS A 12 10.17 -10.57 13.85
C LYS A 12 10.53 -9.40 12.95
N HIS A 13 10.85 -9.71 11.69
CA HIS A 13 11.12 -8.73 10.64
C HIS A 13 9.85 -8.47 9.84
N VAL A 14 9.43 -7.20 9.78
CA VAL A 14 8.23 -6.75 9.06
C VAL A 14 8.67 -5.87 7.89
N PRO A 15 8.17 -6.08 6.66
CA PRO A 15 8.52 -5.24 5.52
C PRO A 15 8.14 -3.77 5.74
N LEU A 16 8.97 -2.84 5.27
CA LEU A 16 8.63 -1.43 5.13
C LEU A 16 7.92 -1.21 3.79
N ALA A 17 6.69 -1.73 3.69
CA ALA A 17 5.89 -1.70 2.48
C ALA A 17 4.43 -1.33 2.80
N VAL A 18 3.73 -0.74 1.83
CA VAL A 18 2.28 -0.53 1.85
C VAL A 18 1.72 -1.12 0.57
N TYR A 19 0.71 -1.98 0.69
CA TYR A 19 -0.07 -2.51 -0.40
C TYR A 19 -1.41 -1.78 -0.45
N VAL A 20 -1.79 -1.32 -1.63
CA VAL A 20 -3.04 -0.59 -1.85
C VAL A 20 -3.72 -1.15 -3.08
N ASP A 21 -4.97 -1.55 -2.93
CA ASP A 21 -5.85 -1.79 -4.06
C ASP A 21 -7.28 -1.30 -3.77
N PHE A 22 -8.00 -0.87 -4.79
CA PHE A 22 -9.40 -0.50 -4.67
C PHE A 22 -10.30 -1.74 -4.58
N ASP A 23 -9.86 -2.84 -5.20
CA ASP A 23 -10.49 -4.17 -5.08
C ASP A 23 -9.87 -4.93 -3.90
N PRO A 24 -10.66 -5.45 -2.94
CA PRO A 24 -10.13 -6.19 -1.80
C PRO A 24 -9.54 -7.56 -2.18
N THR A 25 -9.85 -8.13 -3.34
CA THR A 25 -9.55 -9.52 -3.70
C THR A 25 -8.07 -9.84 -3.55
N GLU A 26 -7.20 -9.08 -4.24
CA GLU A 26 -5.74 -9.31 -4.22
C GLU A 26 -5.13 -9.02 -2.84
N VAL A 27 -5.66 -8.01 -2.13
CA VAL A 27 -5.21 -7.67 -0.77
C VAL A 27 -5.59 -8.76 0.23
N ASP A 28 -6.77 -9.37 0.07
CA ASP A 28 -7.27 -10.45 0.91
C ASP A 28 -6.50 -11.77 0.69
N GLU A 29 -5.99 -12.00 -0.52
CA GLU A 29 -5.06 -13.10 -0.79
C GLU A 29 -3.76 -12.94 0.03
N GLU A 30 -3.18 -11.74 0.11
CA GLU A 30 -2.02 -11.49 0.97
C GLU A 30 -2.36 -11.65 2.46
N ARG A 31 -3.56 -11.26 2.89
CA ARG A 31 -4.02 -11.43 4.27
C ARG A 31 -4.22 -12.90 4.67
N THR A 32 -4.44 -13.80 3.72
CA THR A 32 -4.78 -15.21 4.00
C THR A 32 -3.73 -16.22 3.53
N GLY A 33 -2.87 -15.80 2.60
CA GLY A 33 -1.88 -16.62 1.93
C GLY A 33 -0.69 -17.03 2.81
N THR A 34 0.34 -17.57 2.16
CA THR A 34 1.54 -18.11 2.82
C THR A 34 2.24 -17.06 3.70
N TYR A 35 2.25 -15.80 3.26
CA TYR A 35 2.91 -14.68 3.93
C TYR A 35 1.99 -13.82 4.80
N ARG A 36 0.80 -14.31 5.18
CA ARG A 36 -0.17 -13.58 6.00
C ARG A 36 0.35 -12.99 7.31
N HIS A 37 1.42 -13.58 7.87
CA HIS A 37 2.05 -13.10 9.10
C HIS A 37 3.26 -12.21 8.83
N LEU A 38 3.65 -11.97 7.58
CA LEU A 38 4.82 -11.17 7.23
C LEU A 38 4.52 -9.68 7.37
N PHE A 39 3.41 -9.23 6.78
CA PHE A 39 2.98 -7.83 6.78
C PHE A 39 2.24 -7.44 8.07
N HIS A 40 2.29 -6.16 8.40
CA HIS A 40 1.38 -5.60 9.41
C HIS A 40 0.01 -5.35 8.76
N PRO A 41 -1.14 -5.66 9.41
CA PRO A 41 -2.46 -5.46 8.80
C PRO A 41 -2.70 -4.02 8.30
N ASP A 42 -2.23 -3.01 9.05
CA ASP A 42 -2.30 -1.59 8.65
C ASP A 42 -1.54 -1.24 7.36
N GLN A 43 -0.65 -2.12 6.87
CA GLN A 43 0.06 -1.95 5.61
C GLN A 43 -0.74 -2.48 4.40
N LEU A 44 -1.84 -3.20 4.64
CA LEU A 44 -2.66 -3.82 3.60
C LEU A 44 -3.98 -3.06 3.49
N ILE A 45 -4.03 -2.10 2.57
CA ILE A 45 -5.15 -1.17 2.40
C ILE A 45 -5.99 -1.62 1.20
N SER A 46 -7.28 -1.81 1.43
CA SER A 46 -8.25 -2.21 0.42
C SER A 46 -9.40 -1.21 0.36
N GLY A 47 -9.79 -0.81 -0.84
CA GLY A 47 -11.01 -0.04 -1.09
C GLY A 47 -12.28 -0.88 -0.92
N LYS A 48 -13.43 -0.26 -1.22
CA LYS A 48 -14.75 -0.91 -1.18
C LYS A 48 -15.40 -1.01 -2.56
N GLU A 49 -14.83 -0.32 -3.55
CA GLU A 49 -15.42 -0.17 -4.88
C GLU A 49 -14.31 -0.26 -5.93
N ASP A 50 -14.50 -1.11 -6.93
CA ASP A 50 -13.62 -1.14 -8.10
C ASP A 50 -13.80 0.12 -8.94
N ALA A 51 -12.68 0.67 -9.41
CA ALA A 51 -12.65 1.83 -10.29
C ALA A 51 -12.96 1.49 -11.77
N ALA A 52 -13.31 0.23 -12.07
CA ALA A 52 -13.97 -0.22 -13.29
C ALA A 52 -13.26 0.20 -14.60
N PHE A 53 -11.93 0.07 -14.63
CA PHE A 53 -11.09 0.41 -15.80
C PHE A 53 -11.10 1.89 -16.25
N ILE A 54 -11.61 2.82 -15.42
CA ILE A 54 -11.66 4.26 -15.74
C ILE A 54 -10.56 5.01 -14.97
N PHE A 55 -9.50 5.45 -15.66
CA PHE A 55 -8.39 6.24 -15.09
C PHE A 55 -8.86 7.41 -14.21
N ALA A 56 -9.82 8.20 -14.71
CA ALA A 56 -10.33 9.37 -13.98
C ALA A 56 -10.95 9.01 -12.64
N ARG A 57 -11.47 7.78 -12.47
CA ARG A 57 -12.03 7.36 -11.19
C ARG A 57 -10.93 7.19 -10.14
N GLY A 58 -9.82 6.56 -10.54
CA GLY A 58 -8.67 6.38 -9.66
C GLY A 58 -7.94 7.67 -9.30
N LEU A 59 -8.01 8.70 -10.15
CA LEU A 59 -7.37 9.99 -9.90
C LEU A 59 -8.27 11.00 -9.18
N PHE A 60 -9.52 11.15 -9.60
CA PHE A 60 -10.38 12.28 -9.19
C PHE A 60 -11.57 11.90 -8.31
N THR A 61 -11.83 10.61 -8.07
CA THR A 61 -12.98 10.17 -7.26
C THR A 61 -12.56 9.21 -6.16
N ILE A 62 -12.59 7.89 -6.40
CA ILE A 62 -12.21 6.84 -5.46
C ILE A 62 -10.81 7.09 -4.86
N GLY A 63 -9.85 7.52 -5.69
CA GLY A 63 -8.50 7.81 -5.19
C GLY A 63 -8.45 8.92 -4.14
N ILE A 64 -9.28 9.95 -4.27
CA ILE A 64 -9.34 11.05 -3.29
C ILE A 64 -9.89 10.55 -1.95
N GLU A 65 -10.81 9.57 -1.96
CA GLU A 65 -11.39 9.03 -0.73
C GLU A 65 -10.39 8.23 0.11
N ILE A 66 -9.38 7.64 -0.53
CA ILE A 66 -8.43 6.71 0.12
C ILE A 66 -7.01 7.28 0.27
N VAL A 67 -6.66 8.34 -0.47
CA VAL A 67 -5.29 8.89 -0.48
C VAL A 67 -4.85 9.34 0.90
N ASP A 68 -5.72 9.97 1.69
CA ASP A 68 -5.39 10.44 3.04
C ASP A 68 -5.04 9.27 3.98
N LEU A 69 -5.76 8.14 3.85
CA LEU A 69 -5.46 6.93 4.60
C LEU A 69 -4.10 6.35 4.18
N VAL A 70 -3.81 6.30 2.88
CA VAL A 70 -2.55 5.77 2.36
C VAL A 70 -1.37 6.65 2.79
N LEU A 71 -1.51 7.98 2.70
CA LEU A 71 -0.50 8.93 3.15
C LEU A 71 -0.24 8.81 4.65
N ASP A 72 -1.27 8.66 5.49
CA ASP A 72 -1.09 8.41 6.93
C ASP A 72 -0.28 7.13 7.20
N ARG A 73 -0.51 6.05 6.43
CA ARG A 73 0.28 4.81 6.59
C ARG A 73 1.71 4.97 6.11
N ILE A 74 1.93 5.66 5.00
CA ILE A 74 3.28 5.97 4.49
C ILE A 74 4.03 6.82 5.51
N SER A 75 3.41 7.87 6.06
CA SER A 75 4.00 8.72 7.09
C SER A 75 4.40 7.92 8.33
N LYS A 76 3.55 7.02 8.81
CA LYS A 76 3.88 6.14 9.96
C LYS A 76 5.09 5.24 9.71
N LEU A 77 5.28 4.74 8.48
CA LEU A 77 6.45 3.95 8.13
C LEU A 77 7.70 4.81 7.93
N ALA A 78 7.53 6.01 7.38
CA ALA A 78 8.61 6.98 7.25
C ALA A 78 9.16 7.41 8.62
N ASP A 79 8.28 7.62 9.60
CA ASP A 79 8.65 7.98 10.98
C ASP A 79 9.46 6.87 11.70
N GLN A 80 9.31 5.62 11.27
CA GLN A 80 10.11 4.49 11.78
C GLN A 80 11.52 4.45 11.17
N CYS A 81 11.77 5.19 10.10
CA CYS A 81 13.07 5.24 9.43
C CYS A 81 13.96 6.33 10.06
N SER A 82 15.19 5.98 10.44
CA SER A 82 16.17 6.97 10.90
C SER A 82 16.76 7.84 9.78
N GLY A 83 16.53 7.46 8.52
CA GLY A 83 17.09 8.13 7.34
C GLY A 83 16.46 7.60 6.06
N LEU A 84 15.22 8.01 5.79
CA LEU A 84 14.49 7.63 4.57
C LEU A 84 15.19 8.21 3.32
N LEU A 85 15.56 7.34 2.38
CA LEU A 85 16.19 7.75 1.12
C LEU A 85 15.17 8.07 0.02
N GLY A 86 14.02 7.38 0.01
CA GLY A 86 12.99 7.53 -1.00
C GLY A 86 12.03 6.35 -1.01
N PHE A 87 11.19 6.29 -2.04
CA PHE A 87 10.15 5.29 -2.21
C PHE A 87 10.38 4.47 -3.49
N LEU A 88 10.02 3.19 -3.43
CA LEU A 88 9.88 2.33 -4.61
C LEU A 88 8.39 2.11 -4.85
N ILE A 89 7.88 2.59 -5.98
CA ILE A 89 6.46 2.48 -6.32
C ILE A 89 6.31 1.43 -7.42
N PHE A 90 5.58 0.36 -7.11
CA PHE A 90 5.26 -0.70 -8.05
C PHE A 90 3.81 -0.55 -8.48
N HIS A 91 3.58 -0.31 -9.77
CA HIS A 91 2.25 -0.11 -10.30
C HIS A 91 2.20 -0.54 -11.77
N SER A 92 0.99 -0.84 -12.27
CA SER A 92 0.77 -1.14 -13.68
C SER A 92 0.19 0.08 -14.40
N PHE A 93 0.51 0.23 -15.69
CA PHE A 93 -0.07 1.29 -16.52
C PHE A 93 -1.50 0.97 -17.00
N GLY A 94 -1.88 -0.32 -17.03
CA GLY A 94 -3.15 -0.79 -17.61
C GLY A 94 -4.32 -0.90 -16.63
N VAL A 95 -4.08 -0.84 -15.32
CA VAL A 95 -5.11 -0.97 -14.28
C VAL A 95 -5.36 0.38 -13.64
N VAL A 96 -6.58 0.65 -13.17
CA VAL A 96 -6.96 1.97 -12.64
C VAL A 96 -6.27 2.31 -11.34
N THR A 97 -6.17 1.37 -10.41
CA THR A 97 -5.39 1.53 -9.19
C THR A 97 -3.95 1.87 -9.57
N GLY A 98 -3.34 1.06 -10.43
CA GLY A 98 -1.94 1.28 -10.83
C GLY A 98 -1.71 2.58 -11.62
N SER A 99 -2.64 3.02 -12.46
CA SER A 99 -2.43 4.22 -13.29
C SER A 99 -2.95 5.48 -12.61
N GLY A 100 -4.24 5.50 -12.29
CA GLY A 100 -4.95 6.66 -11.75
C GLY A 100 -4.52 7.00 -10.32
N PHE A 101 -4.52 6.01 -9.43
CA PHE A 101 -4.15 6.25 -8.02
C PHE A 101 -2.67 6.57 -7.87
N THR A 102 -1.79 5.86 -8.57
CA THR A 102 -0.35 6.17 -8.52
C THR A 102 -0.02 7.54 -9.12
N SER A 103 -0.82 8.06 -10.06
CA SER A 103 -0.64 9.44 -10.55
C SER A 103 -1.09 10.50 -9.53
N LEU A 104 -1.98 10.13 -8.60
CA LEU A 104 -2.44 10.99 -7.51
C LEU A 104 -1.44 11.05 -6.35
N LEU A 105 -0.81 9.90 -6.05
CA LEU A 105 0.08 9.67 -4.92
C LEU A 105 1.44 10.35 -5.09
#